data_AF-A0A0P1IEI9-F1
#
_entry.id   AF-A0A0P1IEI9-F1
#
_cell.length_a   1.000
_cell.length_b   1.000
_cell.length_c   1.000
_cell.angle_alpha   90.00
_cell.angle_beta   90.00
_cell.angle_gamma   90.00
#
_symmetry.space_group_name_H-M   'P 1'
#
loop_
_entity.id
_entity.type
_entity.pdbx_description
1 polymer ?
#
loop_
_entity_poly.entity_id
_entity_poly.type
_entity_poly.pdbx_seq_one_letter_code
_entity_poly.pdbx_strand_id
1 'polypeptide(L)'
;MAEDIECGLTIREEVDQNLSGELIDRMRNLIEAQRDETVFRDRLVHVLTRYQRYLAVTKTVMRKERRKQISALLGKAQGFLVTMEALHPEVRQSLESVLDANTLDDRWEGYDFFDLDQPIPSHDDTLDQAQSMTRKIIEACHLELDLLDESKSDKRGSRKPSLDQLLIDLAGLFEAETEQPAASNCYRDETSKDAYNGKFFNMAKTLLDEIDPGSYDTSAALGIRILRVI
;
A
#
# COMPACT_ATOMS: atom_id res chain seq x y z
N MET A 1 -0.32 19.74 12.06
CA MET A 1 -0.09 19.06 13.35
C MET A 1 -1.26 18.10 13.48
N ALA A 2 -1.09 16.88 12.96
CA ALA A 2 -0.59 15.72 13.71
C ALA A 2 -1.64 15.21 14.70
N GLU A 3 -2.72 14.65 14.16
CA GLU A 3 -3.64 13.77 14.88
C GLU A 3 -3.83 12.51 14.01
N ASP A 4 -2.78 11.70 13.97
CA ASP A 4 -2.81 10.29 13.52
C ASP A 4 -2.25 9.45 14.68
N ILE A 5 -2.91 9.49 15.84
CA ILE A 5 -2.61 8.58 16.96
C ILE A 5 -3.92 7.89 17.36
N GLU A 6 -4.49 7.13 16.43
CA GLU A 6 -5.30 5.96 16.76
C GLU A 6 -4.38 4.74 16.73
N CYS A 7 -4.12 4.20 17.92
CA CYS A 7 -3.58 2.89 18.28
C CYS A 7 -3.31 1.87 17.15
N GLY A 8 -2.31 2.11 16.31
CA GLY A 8 -1.75 1.15 15.35
C GLY A 8 -0.22 1.15 15.45
N LEU A 9 0.39 -0.03 15.51
CA LEU A 9 1.85 -0.15 15.39
C LEU A 9 2.26 0.49 14.07
N THR A 10 3.38 1.22 14.07
CA THR A 10 3.93 1.71 12.81
C THR A 10 4.31 0.52 11.92
N ILE A 11 4.24 0.66 10.60
CA ILE A 11 4.63 -0.41 9.63
C ILE A 11 5.98 -1.05 9.99
N ARG A 12 6.93 -0.27 10.52
CA ARG A 12 8.24 -0.77 10.96
C ARG A 12 8.13 -1.68 12.20
N GLU A 13 7.32 -1.31 13.18
CA GLU A 13 7.10 -2.11 14.39
C GLU A 13 6.32 -3.39 14.09
N GLU A 14 5.36 -3.35 13.17
CA GLU A 14 4.68 -4.54 12.68
C GLU A 14 5.66 -5.50 11.98
N VAL A 15 6.53 -4.98 11.13
CA VAL A 15 7.58 -5.78 10.45
C VAL A 15 8.52 -6.41 11.47
N ASP A 16 9.00 -5.65 12.45
CA ASP A 16 9.94 -6.15 13.45
C ASP A 16 9.29 -7.22 14.35
N GLN A 17 8.03 -7.05 14.75
CA GLN A 17 7.31 -8.05 15.54
C GLN A 17 7.02 -9.34 14.76
N ASN A 18 6.76 -9.23 13.45
CA ASN A 18 6.48 -10.39 12.59
C ASN A 18 7.76 -11.15 12.16
N LEU A 19 8.94 -10.56 12.35
CA LEU A 19 10.22 -11.21 12.09
C LEU A 19 10.62 -12.13 13.26
N SER A 20 10.46 -13.44 13.04
CA SER A 20 10.89 -14.46 13.99
C SER A 20 12.43 -14.54 14.08
N GLY A 21 12.95 -14.75 15.30
CA GLY A 21 14.38 -15.00 15.50
C GLY A 21 14.87 -16.23 14.73
N GLU A 22 14.03 -17.27 14.62
CA GLU A 22 14.35 -18.48 13.85
C GLU A 22 14.58 -18.21 12.36
N LEU A 23 13.79 -17.30 11.76
CA LEU A 23 13.99 -16.91 10.36
C LEU A 23 15.32 -16.16 10.19
N ILE A 24 15.64 -15.26 11.11
CA ILE A 24 16.89 -14.49 11.11
C ILE A 24 18.08 -15.44 11.19
N ASP A 25 18.07 -16.38 12.14
CA ASP A 25 19.14 -17.38 12.29
C ASP A 25 19.28 -18.26 11.07
N ARG A 26 18.16 -18.74 10.52
CA ARG A 26 18.17 -19.55 9.29
C ARG A 26 18.78 -18.79 8.12
N MET A 27 18.40 -17.52 7.92
CA MET A 27 18.94 -16.70 6.84
C MET A 27 20.44 -16.40 7.02
N ARG A 28 20.87 -16.05 8.25
CA ARG A 28 22.28 -15.81 8.55
C ARG A 28 23.13 -17.06 8.32
N ASN A 29 22.63 -18.23 8.73
CA ASN A 29 23.30 -19.51 8.51
C ASN A 29 23.38 -19.88 7.02
N LEU A 30 22.32 -19.62 6.23
CA LEU A 30 22.30 -19.91 4.79
C LEU A 30 23.37 -19.14 4.01
N ILE A 31 23.65 -17.90 4.41
CA ILE A 31 24.61 -17.03 3.72
C ILE A 31 25.99 -17.01 4.38
N GLU A 32 26.13 -17.62 5.55
CA GLU A 32 27.31 -17.51 6.43
C GLU A 32 27.60 -16.03 6.76
N ALA A 33 26.57 -15.32 7.23
CA ALA A 33 26.64 -13.89 7.53
C ALA A 33 27.75 -13.59 8.55
N GLN A 34 28.62 -12.64 8.23
CA GLN A 34 29.77 -12.31 9.07
C GLN A 34 29.46 -11.31 10.18
N ARG A 35 28.38 -10.53 10.06
CA ARG A 35 28.06 -9.45 11.01
C ARG A 35 27.16 -9.93 12.14
N ASP A 36 27.05 -9.06 13.16
CA ASP A 36 26.19 -9.25 14.31
C ASP A 36 24.72 -9.43 13.90
N GLU A 37 24.02 -10.31 14.62
CA GLU A 37 22.60 -10.61 14.42
C GLU A 37 21.73 -9.37 14.50
N THR A 38 22.02 -8.48 15.45
CA THR A 38 21.27 -7.25 15.67
C THR A 38 21.35 -6.31 14.47
N VAL A 39 22.53 -6.21 13.87
CA VAL A 39 22.78 -5.39 12.66
C VAL A 39 22.10 -6.01 11.45
N PHE A 40 22.16 -7.33 11.32
CA PHE A 40 21.45 -8.06 10.26
C PHE A 40 19.93 -7.87 10.37
N ARG A 41 19.38 -8.01 11.57
CA ARG A 41 17.95 -7.82 11.86
C ARG A 41 17.48 -6.42 11.50
N ASP A 42 18.17 -5.38 11.97
CA ASP A 42 17.75 -3.99 11.69
C ASP A 42 17.76 -3.68 10.19
N ARG A 43 18.76 -4.19 9.46
CA ARG A 43 18.81 -4.06 8.00
C ARG A 43 17.68 -4.83 7.32
N LEU A 44 17.38 -6.04 7.76
CA LEU A 44 16.29 -6.83 7.21
C LEU A 44 14.93 -6.16 7.47
N VAL A 45 14.70 -5.63 8.68
CA VAL A 45 13.52 -4.81 9.02
C VAL A 45 13.41 -3.62 8.07
N HIS A 46 14.52 -2.93 7.79
CA HIS A 46 14.53 -1.80 6.86
C HIS A 46 14.11 -2.22 5.44
N VAL A 47 14.68 -3.33 4.93
CA VAL A 47 14.34 -3.90 3.62
C VAL A 47 12.85 -4.26 3.54
N LEU A 48 12.33 -4.95 4.55
CA LEU A 48 10.94 -5.40 4.59
C LEU A 48 9.95 -4.24 4.76
N THR A 49 10.27 -3.24 5.58
CA THR A 49 9.47 -2.02 5.71
C THR A 49 9.33 -1.33 4.36
N ARG A 50 10.43 -1.25 3.60
CA ARG A 50 10.43 -0.65 2.27
C ARG A 50 9.62 -1.51 1.28
N TYR A 51 9.74 -2.83 1.33
CA TYR A 51 8.94 -3.74 0.53
C TYR A 51 7.44 -3.62 0.79
N GLN A 52 7.00 -3.58 2.05
CA GLN A 52 5.60 -3.40 2.43
C GLN A 52 5.05 -2.05 1.96
N ARG A 53 5.84 -0.97 2.09
CA ARG A 53 5.47 0.33 1.51
C ARG A 53 5.28 0.25 0.00
N TYR A 54 6.16 -0.47 -0.70
CA TYR A 54 5.98 -0.67 -2.14
C TYR A 54 4.76 -1.53 -2.45
N LEU A 55 4.45 -2.57 -1.68
CA LEU A 55 3.23 -3.36 -1.88
C LEU A 55 1.97 -2.53 -1.68
N ALA A 56 1.91 -1.70 -0.63
CA ALA A 56 0.78 -0.80 -0.38
C ALA A 56 0.57 0.21 -1.52
N VAL A 57 1.66 0.64 -2.17
CA VAL A 57 1.61 1.58 -3.31
C VAL A 57 1.44 0.86 -4.65
N THR A 58 1.74 -0.44 -4.74
CA THR A 58 1.68 -1.22 -5.99
C THR A 58 0.23 -1.50 -6.36
N LYS A 59 -0.26 -0.78 -7.38
CA LYS A 59 -1.62 -0.87 -7.89
C LYS A 59 -1.91 -2.29 -8.43
N THR A 60 -2.70 -3.07 -7.70
CA THR A 60 -3.11 -4.44 -8.06
C THR A 60 -4.09 -4.49 -9.23
N VAL A 61 -4.88 -3.42 -9.43
CA VAL A 61 -5.88 -3.33 -10.48
C VAL A 61 -5.24 -2.96 -11.82
N MET A 62 -5.53 -3.74 -12.86
CA MET A 62 -5.09 -3.44 -14.23
C MET A 62 -5.45 -2.00 -14.61
N ARG A 63 -4.49 -1.27 -15.20
CA ARG A 63 -4.65 0.14 -15.60
C ARG A 63 -5.95 0.43 -16.36
N LYS A 64 -6.37 -0.47 -17.27
CA LYS A 64 -7.61 -0.33 -18.03
C LYS A 64 -8.84 -0.37 -17.12
N GLU A 65 -8.87 -1.30 -16.18
CA GLU A 65 -9.96 -1.44 -15.22
C GLU A 65 -9.96 -0.29 -14.20
N ARG A 66 -8.78 0.11 -13.74
CA ARG A 66 -8.61 1.27 -12.85
C ARG A 66 -9.10 2.56 -13.51
N ARG A 67 -8.72 2.81 -14.76
CA ARG A 67 -9.23 3.95 -15.54
C ARG A 67 -10.75 3.89 -15.67
N LYS A 68 -11.31 2.72 -16.00
CA LYS A 68 -12.76 2.53 -16.11
C LYS A 68 -13.48 2.88 -14.80
N GLN A 69 -12.97 2.41 -13.67
CA GLN A 69 -13.55 2.68 -12.35
C GLN A 69 -13.45 4.17 -11.97
N ILE A 70 -12.30 4.80 -12.19
CA ILE A 70 -12.10 6.24 -11.90
C ILE A 70 -12.99 7.09 -12.81
N SER A 71 -13.08 6.79 -14.10
CA SER A 71 -13.98 7.50 -15.02
C SER A 71 -15.46 7.33 -14.65
N ALA A 72 -15.86 6.14 -14.16
CA ALA A 72 -17.22 5.90 -13.69
C ALA A 72 -17.52 6.70 -12.41
N LEU A 73 -16.57 6.77 -11.46
CA LEU A 73 -16.69 7.58 -10.25
C LEU A 73 -16.78 9.07 -10.59
N LEU A 74 -15.91 9.56 -11.47
CA LEU A 74 -15.93 10.94 -11.96
C LEU A 74 -17.29 11.30 -12.58
N GLY A 75 -17.82 10.45 -13.46
CA GLY A 75 -19.12 10.68 -14.08
C GLY A 75 -20.27 10.72 -13.07
N LYS A 76 -20.25 9.86 -12.05
CA LYS A 76 -21.25 9.89 -10.97
C LYS A 76 -21.12 11.13 -10.09
N ALA A 77 -19.90 11.53 -9.74
CA ALA A 77 -19.64 12.72 -8.94
C ALA A 77 -20.08 14.01 -9.67
N GLN A 78 -19.78 14.11 -10.97
CA GLN A 78 -20.28 15.20 -11.82
C GLN A 78 -21.82 15.18 -11.92
N GLY A 79 -22.42 14.00 -12.13
CA GLY A 79 -23.87 13.85 -12.16
C GLY A 79 -24.55 14.27 -10.86
N PHE A 80 -23.93 13.98 -9.71
CA PHE A 80 -24.41 14.45 -8.41
C PHE A 80 -24.41 15.97 -8.32
N LEU A 81 -23.30 16.64 -8.65
CA LEU A 81 -23.24 18.11 -8.63
C LEU A 81 -24.26 18.76 -9.57
N VAL A 82 -24.39 18.26 -10.79
CA VAL A 82 -25.39 18.76 -11.75
C VAL A 82 -26.80 18.58 -11.20
N THR A 83 -27.10 17.44 -10.57
CA THR A 83 -28.41 17.20 -9.97
C THR A 83 -28.66 18.15 -8.80
N MET A 84 -27.65 18.38 -7.96
CA MET A 84 -27.73 19.31 -6.83
C MET A 84 -27.94 20.76 -7.27
N GLU A 85 -27.31 21.18 -8.37
CA GLU A 85 -27.48 22.52 -8.96
C GLU A 85 -28.83 22.67 -9.67
N ALA A 86 -29.38 21.57 -10.22
CA ALA A 86 -30.68 21.55 -10.88
C ALA A 86 -31.87 21.34 -9.94
N LEU A 87 -31.63 21.12 -8.64
CA LEU A 87 -32.71 20.99 -7.65
C LEU A 87 -33.55 22.27 -7.60
N HIS A 88 -34.87 22.10 -7.66
CA HIS A 88 -35.78 23.20 -7.42
C HIS A 88 -35.58 23.75 -5.99
N PRO A 89 -35.58 25.08 -5.77
CA PRO A 89 -35.34 25.66 -4.45
C PRO A 89 -36.25 25.10 -3.35
N GLU A 90 -37.52 24.86 -3.64
CA GLU A 90 -38.47 24.28 -2.67
C GLU A 90 -38.13 22.82 -2.30
N VAL A 91 -37.61 22.04 -3.26
CA VAL A 91 -37.18 20.65 -3.00
C VAL A 91 -35.91 20.67 -2.16
N ARG A 92 -34.97 21.57 -2.48
CA ARG A 92 -33.76 21.78 -1.68
C ARG A 92 -34.09 22.18 -0.25
N GLN A 93 -34.96 23.16 -0.05
CA GLN A 93 -35.40 23.61 1.26
C GLN A 93 -36.12 22.50 2.05
N SER A 94 -36.93 21.68 1.39
CA SER A 94 -37.58 20.52 2.02
C SER A 94 -36.56 19.48 2.49
N LEU A 95 -35.54 19.19 1.67
CA LEU A 95 -34.45 18.29 2.04
C LEU A 95 -33.61 18.84 3.21
N GLU A 96 -33.26 20.12 3.16
CA GLU A 96 -32.55 20.82 4.25
C GLU A 96 -33.35 20.75 5.55
N SER A 97 -34.66 21.02 5.51
CA SER A 97 -35.52 20.94 6.70
C SER A 97 -35.64 19.53 7.27
N VAL A 98 -35.63 18.49 6.43
CA VAL A 98 -35.65 17.09 6.90
C VAL A 98 -34.30 16.68 7.47
N LEU A 99 -33.20 17.11 6.86
CA LEU A 99 -31.85 16.86 7.36
C LEU A 99 -31.63 17.55 8.70
N ASP A 100 -31.99 18.83 8.81
CA ASP A 100 -32.01 19.59 10.06
C ASP A 100 -32.77 18.84 11.17
N ALA A 101 -33.96 18.30 10.86
CA ALA A 101 -34.75 17.55 11.82
C ALA A 101 -34.08 16.22 12.25
N ASN A 102 -33.51 15.48 11.31
CA ASN A 102 -32.84 14.21 11.60
C ASN A 102 -31.52 14.40 12.37
N THR A 103 -30.70 15.38 12.00
CA THR A 103 -29.48 15.68 12.75
C THR A 103 -29.79 16.33 14.08
N LEU A 104 -30.89 17.05 14.25
CA LEU A 104 -31.37 17.44 15.58
C LEU A 104 -31.62 16.19 16.43
N ASP A 105 -32.44 15.24 15.99
CA ASP A 105 -32.76 14.02 16.75
C ASP A 105 -31.48 13.21 17.12
N ASP A 106 -30.57 12.99 16.17
CA ASP A 106 -29.28 12.32 16.43
C ASP A 106 -28.35 13.13 17.37
N ARG A 107 -28.38 14.48 17.30
CA ARG A 107 -27.64 15.37 18.21
C ARG A 107 -28.21 15.33 19.63
N TRP A 108 -29.53 15.19 19.79
CA TRP A 108 -30.17 15.04 21.11
C TRP A 108 -29.86 13.67 21.74
N GLU A 109 -29.74 12.61 20.95
CA GLU A 109 -29.37 11.27 21.44
C GLU A 109 -27.89 11.16 21.86
N GLY A 110 -27.00 11.98 21.29
CA GLY A 110 -25.56 12.02 21.63
C GLY A 110 -25.14 13.11 22.63
N TYR A 111 -26.06 13.97 23.09
CA TYR A 111 -25.74 15.06 24.01
C TYR A 111 -25.60 14.55 25.44
N ASP A 112 -24.37 14.47 25.93
CA ASP A 112 -24.11 14.26 27.36
C ASP A 112 -24.56 15.54 28.10
N PHE A 113 -25.57 15.42 28.97
CA PHE A 113 -26.29 16.52 29.64
C PHE A 113 -25.41 17.50 30.45
N PHE A 114 -24.09 17.29 30.50
CA PHE A 114 -23.13 17.97 31.36
C PHE A 114 -22.20 18.97 30.65
N ASP A 115 -22.22 19.08 29.32
CA ASP A 115 -21.37 20.04 28.57
C ASP A 115 -22.22 21.14 27.90
N LEU A 116 -22.80 22.00 28.74
CA LEU A 116 -23.75 23.07 28.39
C LEU A 116 -23.15 24.25 27.59
N ASP A 117 -21.83 24.27 27.39
CA ASP A 117 -21.12 25.38 26.76
C ASP A 117 -20.85 25.17 25.25
N GLN A 118 -21.23 24.03 24.67
CA GLN A 118 -21.11 23.83 23.22
C GLN A 118 -22.26 24.49 22.46
N PRO A 119 -22.00 25.45 21.55
CA PRO A 119 -23.05 26.00 20.72
C PRO A 119 -23.57 24.92 19.76
N ILE A 120 -24.86 24.58 19.88
CA ILE A 120 -25.53 23.72 18.90
C ILE A 120 -25.49 24.44 17.54
N PRO A 121 -24.90 23.84 16.49
CA PRO A 121 -24.91 24.44 15.17
C PRO A 121 -26.36 24.68 14.73
N SER A 122 -26.68 25.90 14.30
CA SER A 122 -28.06 26.30 14.01
C SER A 122 -28.66 25.60 12.79
N HIS A 123 -27.83 24.99 11.94
CA HIS A 123 -28.21 24.31 10.71
C HIS A 123 -27.35 23.06 10.45
N ASP A 124 -27.86 22.19 9.60
CA ASP A 124 -27.20 21.02 9.04
C ASP A 124 -26.57 21.36 7.68
N ASP A 125 -25.24 21.49 7.68
CA ASP A 125 -24.47 21.79 6.47
C ASP A 125 -24.22 20.55 5.59
N THR A 126 -24.85 19.39 5.85
CA THR A 126 -24.57 18.12 5.18
C THR A 126 -24.65 18.22 3.65
N LEU A 127 -25.62 18.94 3.09
CA LEU A 127 -25.72 19.09 1.63
C LEU A 127 -24.57 19.91 1.04
N ASP A 128 -24.16 20.98 1.71
CA ASP A 128 -23.06 21.83 1.26
C ASP A 128 -21.71 21.14 1.45
N GLN A 129 -21.55 20.38 2.55
CA GLN A 129 -20.40 19.50 2.77
C GLN A 129 -20.33 18.41 1.70
N ALA A 130 -21.45 17.77 1.35
CA ALA A 130 -21.51 16.77 0.29
C ALA A 130 -21.11 17.36 -1.06
N GLN A 131 -21.55 18.57 -1.40
CA GLN A 131 -21.09 19.27 -2.60
C GLN A 131 -19.59 19.56 -2.56
N SER A 132 -19.08 20.08 -1.44
CA SER A 132 -17.65 20.39 -1.29
C SER A 132 -16.78 19.13 -1.40
N MET A 133 -17.18 18.03 -0.76
CA MET A 133 -16.46 16.76 -0.80
C MET A 133 -16.54 16.14 -2.19
N THR A 134 -17.67 16.25 -2.88
CA THR A 134 -17.81 15.79 -4.26
C THR A 134 -16.86 16.53 -5.21
N ARG A 135 -16.67 17.85 -5.05
CA ARG A 135 -15.67 18.61 -5.81
C ARG A 135 -14.24 18.10 -5.58
N LYS A 136 -13.86 17.82 -4.33
CA LYS A 136 -12.55 17.22 -4.00
C LYS A 136 -12.37 15.83 -4.64
N ILE A 137 -13.43 15.01 -4.67
CA ILE A 137 -13.40 13.70 -5.34
C ILE A 137 -13.18 13.87 -6.85
N ILE A 138 -13.83 14.85 -7.48
CA ILE A 138 -13.63 15.16 -8.91
C ILE A 138 -12.18 15.56 -9.18
N GLU A 139 -11.60 16.46 -8.37
CA GLU A 139 -10.20 16.86 -8.47
C GLU A 139 -9.25 15.67 -8.33
N ALA A 140 -9.46 14.82 -7.32
CA ALA A 140 -8.66 13.62 -7.11
C ALA A 140 -8.78 12.63 -8.29
N CYS A 141 -9.97 12.50 -8.87
CA CYS A 141 -10.21 11.67 -10.05
C CYS A 141 -9.48 12.22 -11.28
N HIS A 142 -9.47 13.54 -11.50
CA HIS A 142 -8.71 14.17 -12.58
C HIS A 142 -7.21 13.93 -12.42
N LEU A 143 -6.67 14.22 -11.23
CA LEU A 143 -5.26 14.01 -10.91
C LEU A 143 -4.83 12.57 -11.19
N GLU A 144 -5.63 11.58 -10.77
CA GLU A 144 -5.30 10.18 -11.00
C GLU A 144 -5.42 9.77 -12.47
N LEU A 145 -6.38 10.33 -13.23
CA LEU A 145 -6.46 10.08 -14.67
C LEU A 145 -5.27 10.67 -15.42
N ASP A 146 -4.80 11.86 -15.01
CA ASP A 146 -3.61 12.52 -15.56
C ASP A 146 -2.35 11.70 -15.26
N LEU A 147 -2.17 11.27 -14.01
CA LEU A 147 -1.08 10.36 -13.62
C LEU A 147 -1.12 9.05 -14.42
N LEU A 148 -2.31 8.51 -14.65
CA LEU A 148 -2.45 7.34 -15.52
C LEU A 148 -2.08 7.69 -16.95
N ASP A 149 -2.40 8.86 -17.48
CA ASP A 149 -2.04 9.25 -18.84
C ASP A 149 -0.55 9.52 -19.01
N GLU A 150 0.11 10.17 -18.05
CA GLU A 150 1.56 10.35 -18.01
C GLU A 150 2.29 9.00 -17.99
N SER A 151 1.74 8.02 -17.27
CA SER A 151 2.29 6.66 -17.22
C SER A 151 2.13 5.87 -18.54
N LYS A 152 1.66 6.46 -19.65
CA LYS A 152 1.70 5.83 -21.01
C LYS A 152 3.12 5.68 -21.53
N SER A 153 4.03 6.58 -21.15
CA SER A 153 5.40 6.63 -21.69
C SER A 153 6.39 5.77 -20.90
N ASP A 154 6.02 5.32 -19.69
CA ASP A 154 6.84 4.40 -18.91
C ASP A 154 6.87 3.02 -19.58
N LYS A 155 7.98 2.77 -20.27
CA LYS A 155 8.40 1.47 -20.83
C LYS A 155 8.00 0.35 -19.87
N ARG A 156 7.34 -0.69 -20.39
CA ARG A 156 7.00 -1.98 -19.74
C ARG A 156 7.71 -2.14 -18.39
N GLY A 157 7.18 -1.51 -17.35
CA GLY A 157 7.66 -1.68 -15.99
C GLY A 157 7.48 -3.14 -15.64
N SER A 158 8.40 -3.67 -14.83
CA SER A 158 8.29 -5.03 -14.33
C SER A 158 6.89 -5.29 -13.76
N ARG A 159 6.32 -6.47 -14.04
CA ARG A 159 4.97 -6.83 -13.59
C ARG A 159 4.82 -6.90 -12.06
N LYS A 160 5.92 -6.98 -11.29
CA LYS A 160 5.90 -6.87 -9.81
C LYS A 160 7.06 -5.97 -9.34
N PRO A 161 6.99 -4.64 -9.46
CA PRO A 161 8.13 -3.76 -9.19
C PRO A 161 8.55 -3.79 -7.71
N SER A 162 7.60 -4.01 -6.79
CA SER A 162 7.88 -4.23 -5.36
C SER A 162 8.81 -5.41 -5.12
N LEU A 163 8.56 -6.54 -5.80
CA LEU A 163 9.40 -7.73 -5.70
C LEU A 163 10.79 -7.49 -6.30
N ASP A 164 10.91 -6.75 -7.39
CA ASP A 164 12.23 -6.41 -7.94
C ASP A 164 13.03 -5.56 -6.97
N GLN A 165 12.42 -4.54 -6.37
CA GLN A 165 13.10 -3.69 -5.41
C GLN A 165 13.51 -4.47 -4.15
N LEU A 166 12.65 -5.39 -3.68
CA LEU A 166 13.02 -6.29 -2.58
C LEU A 166 14.24 -7.13 -2.93
N LEU A 167 14.31 -7.71 -4.13
CA LEU A 167 15.46 -8.52 -4.55
C LEU A 167 16.75 -7.69 -4.64
N ILE A 168 16.68 -6.44 -5.11
CA ILE A 168 17.83 -5.51 -5.13
C ILE A 168 18.28 -5.20 -3.69
N ASP A 169 17.33 -4.90 -2.81
CA ASP A 169 17.63 -4.54 -1.43
C ASP A 169 18.22 -5.74 -0.65
N LEU A 170 17.71 -6.95 -0.91
CA LEU A 170 18.28 -8.20 -0.38
C LEU A 170 19.66 -8.50 -0.95
N ALA A 171 19.91 -8.18 -2.22
CA ALA A 171 21.24 -8.33 -2.82
C ALA A 171 22.26 -7.45 -2.10
N GLY A 172 21.89 -6.18 -1.83
CA GLY A 172 22.71 -5.27 -1.04
C GLY A 172 22.94 -5.75 0.40
N LEU A 173 21.94 -6.38 1.02
CA LEU A 173 22.11 -7.05 2.32
C LEU A 173 23.12 -8.21 2.21
N PHE A 174 22.92 -9.12 1.25
CA PHE A 174 23.80 -10.27 1.04
C PHE A 174 25.26 -9.86 0.79
N GLU A 175 25.48 -8.90 -0.10
CA GLU A 175 26.82 -8.40 -0.44
C GLU A 175 27.49 -7.74 0.76
N ALA A 176 26.74 -7.02 1.59
CA ALA A 176 27.27 -6.43 2.81
C ALA A 176 27.65 -7.49 3.87
N GLU A 177 26.91 -8.60 3.94
CA GLU A 177 27.13 -9.66 4.93
C GLU A 177 28.22 -10.66 4.54
N THR A 178 28.42 -10.88 3.24
CA THR A 178 29.30 -11.93 2.72
C THR A 178 30.51 -11.40 1.94
N GLU A 179 30.50 -10.12 1.55
CA GLU A 179 31.47 -9.52 0.63
C GLU A 179 31.54 -10.19 -0.74
N GLN A 180 30.55 -11.03 -1.08
CA GLN A 180 30.45 -11.73 -2.35
C GLN A 180 29.31 -11.16 -3.20
N PRO A 181 29.49 -11.05 -4.53
CA PRO A 181 28.44 -10.56 -5.40
C PRO A 181 27.21 -11.48 -5.37
N ALA A 182 26.03 -10.89 -5.18
CA ALA A 182 24.76 -11.63 -5.12
C ALA A 182 24.45 -12.33 -6.45
N ALA A 183 24.79 -11.69 -7.58
CA ALA A 183 24.61 -12.23 -8.93
C ALA A 183 25.31 -13.58 -9.13
N SER A 184 26.50 -13.77 -8.54
CA SER A 184 27.24 -15.04 -8.64
C SER A 184 26.70 -16.13 -7.71
N ASN A 185 25.87 -15.75 -6.75
CA ASN A 185 25.27 -16.64 -5.74
C ASN A 185 23.80 -16.99 -6.06
N CYS A 186 23.38 -16.80 -7.31
CA CYS A 186 22.17 -17.35 -7.89
C CYS A 186 22.50 -17.87 -9.29
N TYR A 187 22.51 -19.18 -9.49
CA TYR A 187 22.84 -19.79 -10.79
C TYR A 187 21.91 -20.94 -11.10
N ARG A 188 21.77 -21.25 -12.39
CA ARG A 188 20.97 -22.36 -12.86
C ARG A 188 21.67 -23.68 -12.51
N ASP A 189 20.93 -24.61 -11.93
CA ASP A 189 21.40 -25.93 -11.54
C ASP A 189 20.33 -26.95 -11.92
N GLU A 190 20.60 -27.73 -12.97
CA GLU A 190 19.65 -28.72 -13.51
C GLU A 190 19.46 -29.93 -12.60
N THR A 191 20.36 -30.11 -11.62
CA THR A 191 20.28 -31.19 -10.62
C THR A 191 19.52 -30.76 -9.36
N SER A 192 19.36 -29.45 -9.16
CA SER A 192 18.54 -28.88 -8.10
C SER A 192 17.05 -29.05 -8.40
N LYS A 193 16.27 -29.43 -7.38
CA LYS A 193 14.80 -29.53 -7.45
C LYS A 193 14.16 -28.21 -7.89
N ASP A 194 14.81 -27.08 -7.60
CA ASP A 194 14.31 -25.74 -7.87
C ASP A 194 14.81 -25.15 -9.20
N ALA A 195 15.60 -25.90 -9.98
CA ALA A 195 16.30 -25.47 -11.21
C ALA A 195 17.32 -24.33 -11.04
N TYR A 196 17.36 -23.69 -9.86
CA TYR A 196 18.32 -22.69 -9.45
C TYR A 196 18.89 -23.07 -8.08
N ASN A 197 20.09 -22.56 -7.81
CA ASN A 197 20.83 -22.81 -6.58
C ASN A 197 21.74 -21.60 -6.26
N GLY A 198 22.33 -21.63 -5.07
CA GLY A 198 23.24 -20.60 -4.56
C GLY A 198 22.70 -19.91 -3.30
N LYS A 199 23.61 -19.35 -2.49
CA LYS A 199 23.30 -18.81 -1.17
C LYS A 199 22.28 -17.66 -1.24
N PHE A 200 22.42 -16.78 -2.23
CA PHE A 200 21.50 -15.66 -2.42
C PHE A 200 20.11 -16.15 -2.87
N PHE A 201 20.05 -17.10 -3.81
CA PHE A 201 18.78 -17.70 -4.22
C PHE A 201 18.04 -18.34 -3.04
N ASN A 202 18.76 -19.14 -2.23
CA ASN A 202 18.18 -19.82 -1.07
C ASN A 202 17.72 -18.83 0.01
N MET A 203 18.47 -17.75 0.24
CA MET A 203 18.08 -16.66 1.15
C MET A 203 16.80 -15.96 0.69
N ALA A 204 16.74 -15.54 -0.58
CA ALA A 204 15.58 -14.85 -1.13
C ALA A 204 14.32 -15.73 -1.12
N LYS A 205 14.47 -17.01 -1.47
CA LYS A 205 13.39 -18.00 -1.42
C LYS A 205 12.88 -18.20 0.00
N THR A 206 13.77 -18.46 0.95
CA THR A 206 13.42 -18.70 2.37
C THR A 206 12.67 -17.51 2.96
N LEU A 207 13.11 -16.29 2.67
CA LEU A 207 12.44 -15.09 3.14
C LEU A 207 11.03 -14.97 2.54
N LEU A 208 10.91 -15.07 1.21
CA LEU A 208 9.63 -14.90 0.51
C LEU A 208 8.61 -15.98 0.86
N ASP A 209 9.05 -17.22 1.08
CA ASP A 209 8.17 -18.32 1.49
C ASP A 209 7.54 -18.07 2.87
N GLU A 210 8.24 -17.34 3.75
CA GLU A 210 7.75 -17.01 5.08
C GLU A 210 6.88 -15.74 5.08
N ILE A 211 7.33 -14.67 4.40
CA ILE A 211 6.71 -13.34 4.53
C ILE A 211 5.62 -13.03 3.49
N ASP A 212 5.68 -13.65 2.30
CA ASP A 212 4.71 -13.44 1.22
C ASP A 212 4.60 -14.72 0.36
N PRO A 213 4.02 -15.81 0.92
CA PRO A 213 3.81 -17.06 0.21
C PRO A 213 2.84 -16.85 -0.97
N GLY A 214 3.39 -16.80 -2.18
CA GLY A 214 2.64 -16.46 -3.41
C GLY A 214 3.21 -15.26 -4.18
N SER A 215 4.22 -14.59 -3.63
CA SER A 215 4.99 -13.53 -4.29
C SER A 215 5.58 -13.96 -5.65
N TYR A 216 5.82 -15.25 -5.87
CA TYR A 216 6.32 -15.82 -7.12
C TYR A 216 5.64 -17.15 -7.46
N ASP A 217 5.55 -17.49 -8.76
CA ASP A 217 4.73 -18.63 -9.22
C ASP A 217 5.45 -19.98 -9.07
N THR A 218 6.77 -20.00 -9.33
CA THR A 218 7.63 -21.19 -9.21
C THR A 218 9.05 -20.78 -8.82
N SER A 219 9.81 -21.67 -8.16
CA SER A 219 11.22 -21.43 -7.83
C SER A 219 12.05 -21.04 -9.05
N ALA A 220 11.77 -21.63 -10.21
CA ALA A 220 12.41 -21.28 -11.47
C ALA A 220 12.08 -19.85 -11.93
N ALA A 221 10.82 -19.42 -11.77
CA ALA A 221 10.42 -18.04 -12.07
C ALA A 221 11.11 -17.02 -11.14
N LEU A 222 11.32 -17.37 -9.87
CA LEU A 222 12.09 -16.56 -8.92
C LEU A 222 13.55 -16.45 -9.35
N GLY A 223 14.21 -17.57 -9.69
CA GLY A 223 15.61 -17.57 -10.14
C GLY A 223 15.84 -16.76 -11.42
N ILE A 224 14.96 -16.92 -12.43
CA ILE A 224 14.98 -16.09 -13.65
C ILE A 224 14.85 -14.61 -13.32
N ARG A 225 13.96 -14.29 -12.37
CA ARG A 225 13.71 -12.90 -11.98
C ARG A 225 14.89 -12.29 -11.25
N ILE A 226 15.51 -13.03 -10.33
CA ILE A 226 16.74 -12.63 -9.64
C ILE A 226 17.82 -12.26 -10.66
N LEU A 227 18.12 -13.15 -11.60
CA LEU A 227 19.14 -12.92 -12.65
C LEU A 227 18.82 -11.78 -13.62
N ARG A 228 17.56 -11.36 -13.71
CA ARG A 228 17.15 -10.23 -14.54
C ARG A 228 17.35 -8.90 -13.81
N VAL A 229 17.23 -8.92 -12.50
CA VAL A 229 17.14 -7.72 -11.66
C VAL A 229 18.51 -7.35 -11.06
N ILE A 230 19.37 -8.34 -10.84
CA ILE A 230 20.74 -8.22 -10.33
C ILE A 230 21.71 -8.57 -11.44
#